data_AF-A0A2D5QGW3-F1
#
_entry.id   AF-A0A2D5QGW3-F1
#
_cell.length_a   1.000
_cell.length_b   1.000
_cell.length_c   1.000
_cell.angle_alpha   90.00
_cell.angle_beta   90.00
_cell.angle_gamma   90.00
#
_symmetry.space_group_name_H-M   'P 1'
#
loop_
_entity.id
_entity.type
_entity.pdbx_description
1 polymer ?
#
loop_
_entity_poly.entity_id
_entity_poly.type
_entity_poly.pdbx_seq_one_letter_code
_entity_poly.pdbx_strand_id
1 'polypeptide(L)' 'MKSWTNSWLKEIKTVSAFHSAQPQHGGTGATYILLNNYKKC' A
#
# COMPACT_ATOMS: atom_id res chain seq x y z
N MET A 1 0.32 -7.98 12.69
CA MET A 1 0.12 -8.13 11.23
C MET A 1 0.56 -6.89 10.45
N LYS A 2 0.08 -5.68 10.78
CA LYS A 2 0.49 -4.42 10.09
C LYS A 2 2.00 -4.18 9.96
N SER A 3 2.80 -4.52 10.97
CA SER A 3 4.26 -4.30 10.92
C SER A 3 4.93 -5.06 9.78
N TRP A 4 4.56 -6.32 9.59
CA TRP A 4 5.07 -7.18 8.52
C TRP A 4 4.67 -6.67 7.14
N THR A 5 3.41 -6.24 6.99
CA THR A 5 2.92 -5.63 5.75
C THR A 5 3.67 -4.34 5.43
N ASN A 6 3.97 -3.50 6.42
CA ASN A 6 4.74 -2.28 6.21
C ASN A 6 6.19 -2.55 5.78
N SER A 7 6.86 -3.55 6.36
CA SER A 7 8.20 -3.95 5.94
C SER A 7 8.19 -4.50 4.52
N TRP A 8 7.25 -5.40 4.22
CA TRP A 8 7.09 -6.00 2.90
C TRP A 8 6.81 -4.96 1.80
N LEU A 9 5.92 -3.99 2.06
CA LEU A 9 5.58 -2.95 1.08
C LEU A 9 6.78 -2.05 0.72
N LYS A 10 7.74 -1.86 1.63
CA LYS A 10 8.97 -1.09 1.36
C LYS A 10 9.94 -1.82 0.42
N GLU A 11 9.86 -3.15 0.36
CA GLU A 11 10.72 -3.97 -0.50
C GLU A 11 10.22 -4.01 -1.96
N ILE A 12 8.95 -3.69 -2.18
CA ILE A 12 8.34 -3.67 -3.51
C ILE A 12 8.75 -2.40 -4.25
N LYS A 13 9.68 -2.53 -5.21
CA LYS A 13 10.28 -1.41 -5.96
C LYS A 13 9.26 -0.52 -6.70
N THR A 14 8.10 -1.06 -7.06
CA THR A 14 7.05 -0.31 -7.76
C THR A 14 6.17 0.52 -6.84
N VAL A 15 6.23 0.28 -5.52
CA VAL A 15 5.47 1.05 -4.53
C VAL A 15 6.23 2.33 -4.22
N SER A 16 5.57 3.47 -4.42
CA SER A 16 6.12 4.78 -4.07
C SER A 16 5.70 5.24 -2.69
N ALA A 17 4.45 4.96 -2.28
CA ALA A 17 3.92 5.35 -0.98
C ALA A 17 2.73 4.47 -0.57
N PHE A 18 2.41 4.41 0.72
CA PHE A 18 1.25 3.70 1.22
C PHE A 18 0.68 4.33 2.51
N HIS A 19 -0.63 4.20 2.74
CA HIS A 19 -1.32 4.77 3.91
C HIS A 19 -2.57 3.95 4.28
N SER A 20 -2.96 3.92 5.56
CA SER A 20 -4.19 3.21 5.98
C SER A 20 -5.43 3.77 5.28
N ALA A 21 -6.37 2.89 4.96
CA ALA A 21 -7.59 3.27 4.27
C ALA A 21 -8.49 4.15 5.15
N GLN A 22 -9.39 4.89 4.51
CA GLN A 22 -10.44 5.59 5.25
C GLN A 22 -11.37 4.58 5.93
N PRO A 23 -12.05 4.93 7.05
CA PRO A 23 -12.91 4.00 7.79
C PRO A 23 -13.95 3.29 6.91
N GLN A 24 -14.59 4.03 6.00
CA GLN A 24 -15.56 3.52 5.04
C GLN A 24 -15.01 2.49 4.03
N HIS A 25 -13.68 2.45 3.82
CA HIS A 25 -13.01 1.51 2.93
C HIS A 25 -12.23 0.44 3.72
N GLY A 26 -12.55 0.25 5.01
CA GLY A 26 -11.95 -0.77 5.87
C GLY A 26 -10.93 -0.26 6.89
N GLY A 27 -10.68 1.05 6.93
CA GLY A 27 -9.89 1.70 7.99
C GLY A 27 -8.51 1.07 8.16
N THR A 28 -8.22 0.62 9.39
CA THR A 28 -6.94 -0.03 9.71
C THR A 28 -6.79 -1.44 9.12
N GLY A 29 -7.87 -2.05 8.62
CA GLY A 29 -7.83 -3.35 7.94
C GLY A 29 -7.43 -3.29 6.47
N ALA A 30 -7.32 -2.09 5.89
CA ALA A 30 -6.96 -1.88 4.49
C ALA A 30 -5.93 -0.73 4.34
N THR A 31 -5.20 -0.71 3.21
CA THR A 31 -4.12 0.25 2.93
C THR A 31 -4.17 0.67 1.47
N TYR A 32 -4.15 1.98 1.19
CA TYR A 32 -3.93 2.50 -0.15
C TYR A 32 -2.45 2.42 -0.51
N ILE A 33 -2.17 2.12 -1.78
CA ILE A 33 -0.83 1.98 -2.32
C ILE A 33 -0.71 2.86 -3.56
N LEU A 34 0.28 3.74 -3.57
CA LEU A 34 0.68 4.50 -4.75
C LEU A 34 1.74 3.69 -5.51
N LEU A 35 1.45 3.37 -6.77
CA LEU A 35 2.35 2.63 -7.65
C LEU A 35 2.99 3.59 -8.66
N ASN A 36 4.31 3.48 -8.82
CA ASN A 36 5.03 4.21 -9.85
C ASN A 36 4.94 3.48 -11.20
N ASN A 37 4.60 4.25 -12.25
CA ASN A 37 4.67 3.84 -13.65
C ASN A 37 4.16 2.41 -13.93
N TYR A 38 2.90 2.16 -13.62
CA TYR A 38 2.21 1.00 -14.17
C TYR A 38 1.93 1.28 -15.65
N LYS A 39 2.85 0.91 -16.53
CA LYS A 39 2.55 0.88 -17.97
C LYS A 39 1.42 -0.12 -18.18
N LYS A 40 0.24 0.37 -18.54
CA LYS A 40 -0.76 -0.44 -19.21
C LYS A 40 -0.22 -0.73 -20.61
N CYS A 41 -0.05 -2.02 -20.92
CA CYS A 41 0.14 -2.47 -22.29
C CYS A 41 -1.05 -2.07 -23.15
#